data_AF-A0AA37VDU8-F1
#
_entry.id   AF-A0AA37VDU8-F1
#
_cell.length_a   1.000
_cell.length_b   1.000
_cell.length_c   1.000
_cell.angle_alpha   90.00
_cell.angle_beta   90.00
_cell.angle_gamma   90.00
#
_symmetry.space_group_name_H-M   'P 1'
#
loop_
_entity.id
_entity.type
_entity.pdbx_description
1 polymer ?
#
loop_
_entity_poly.entity_id
_entity_poly.type
_entity_poly.pdbx_seq_one_letter_code
_entity_poly.pdbx_strand_id
1 'polypeptide(L)'
;MNDVRQVLTATLKAAAWKAPQAATAVAPTTLLVSLLLAAAAQVGLEYALVGDDASFNMYGITSVIAETALLAAVALPFLAMNRGGAIAQLQVLTALGTLAATAAIAAPALSIGIMAVVIGVSYFSRHRTALLWKLVVLGGAVELALLAAGQQPAPLTSPWVKIAAAGAGLLALVVWWIGAVARTLGANLGPDRRPLLRALGLTVASGLALVLLPGQPAFLDDESDPSTYNLWAWVRSRSAAADAAPAPQPAGADIQLAQPLLMEAEAGKLLPERKGAVDVYTVGIAGWADENVFVKELDGGLAALDRAIGLDRGTIRLVNHAATTETTPIANRSNFAAAVHAIAKVMNKDEDVLLIFITSHGDATGVGLHLAGAVYTHLSPDHIATVLDREGIKNRMIIVSACYSGVFVKRLASSDSVVLTAADENNPSFGCSNEREWTYFGDALFNQNLTAGVSLEDAFDKARVRITEWEKRDGLSPSNPQGHFGTELAAKLHGRQIAKFSALSP
;
A
#
# COMPACT_ATOMS: atom_id res chain seq x y z
N MET A 1 -23.47 -4.63 34.45
CA MET A 1 -24.30 -5.65 33.75
C MET A 1 -25.76 -5.23 33.58
N ASN A 2 -26.38 -4.54 34.55
CA ASN A 2 -27.77 -4.06 34.40
C ASN A 2 -27.96 -3.07 33.23
N ASP A 3 -27.04 -2.10 33.07
CA ASP A 3 -27.07 -1.13 31.96
C ASP A 3 -27.02 -1.78 30.58
N VAL A 4 -26.12 -2.77 30.38
CA VAL A 4 -25.97 -3.50 29.11
C VAL A 4 -27.27 -4.20 28.72
N ARG A 5 -27.91 -4.90 29.67
CA ARG A 5 -29.19 -5.58 29.44
C ARG A 5 -30.31 -4.60 29.08
N GLN A 6 -30.34 -3.44 29.74
CA GLN A 6 -31.32 -2.39 29.46
C GLN A 6 -31.13 -1.80 28.06
N VAL A 7 -29.88 -1.46 27.68
CA VAL A 7 -29.53 -0.97 26.34
C VAL A 7 -29.94 -1.99 25.28
N LEU A 8 -29.55 -3.25 25.41
CA LEU A 8 -29.92 -4.32 24.47
C LEU A 8 -31.43 -4.48 24.33
N THR A 9 -32.17 -4.52 25.45
CA THR A 9 -33.63 -4.68 25.43
C THR A 9 -34.32 -3.50 24.74
N ALA A 10 -33.85 -2.28 24.98
CA ALA A 10 -34.38 -1.09 24.35
C ALA A 10 -34.04 -1.05 22.84
N THR A 11 -32.80 -1.39 22.45
CA THR A 11 -32.39 -1.46 21.04
C THR A 11 -33.19 -2.51 20.28
N LEU A 12 -33.42 -3.70 20.85
CA LEU A 12 -34.24 -4.74 20.20
C LEU A 12 -35.70 -4.29 19.99
N LYS A 13 -36.27 -3.53 20.94
CA LYS A 13 -37.60 -2.91 20.76
C LYS A 13 -37.58 -1.89 19.62
N ALA A 14 -36.55 -1.04 19.56
CA ALA A 14 -36.40 -0.05 18.49
C ALA A 14 -36.22 -0.71 17.12
N ALA A 15 -35.41 -1.76 17.03
CA ALA A 15 -35.19 -2.58 15.84
C ALA A 15 -36.47 -3.26 15.34
N ALA A 16 -37.39 -3.61 16.24
CA ALA A 16 -38.74 -4.10 15.91
C ALA A 16 -39.76 -2.97 15.67
N TRP A 17 -39.29 -1.72 15.51
CA TRP A 17 -40.10 -0.51 15.41
C TRP A 17 -41.19 -0.41 16.49
N LYS A 18 -40.87 -0.83 17.73
CA LYS A 18 -41.69 -0.59 18.92
C LYS A 18 -41.12 0.62 19.67
N ALA A 19 -41.92 1.26 20.51
CA ALA A 19 -41.43 2.36 21.34
C ALA A 19 -40.49 1.79 22.42
N PRO A 20 -39.18 2.14 22.40
CA PRO A 20 -38.27 1.69 23.44
C PRO A 20 -38.39 2.58 24.68
N GLN A 21 -37.88 2.09 25.81
CA GLN A 21 -37.69 2.96 26.97
C GLN A 21 -36.52 3.92 26.70
N ALA A 22 -36.64 5.16 27.16
CA ALA A 22 -35.56 6.13 27.11
C ALA A 22 -34.33 5.56 27.83
N ALA A 23 -33.16 5.74 27.23
CA ALA A 23 -31.92 5.28 27.83
C ALA A 23 -31.52 6.26 28.94
N THR A 24 -31.29 5.73 30.14
CA THR A 24 -30.69 6.50 31.24
C THR A 24 -29.20 6.72 30.98
N ALA A 25 -28.54 7.53 31.81
CA ALA A 25 -27.07 7.58 31.82
C ALA A 25 -26.53 6.15 32.05
N VAL A 26 -25.57 5.75 31.21
CA VAL A 26 -24.94 4.42 31.27
C VAL A 26 -23.48 4.58 31.67
N ALA A 27 -22.92 3.57 32.34
CA ALA A 27 -21.50 3.56 32.69
C ALA A 27 -20.60 3.64 31.43
N PRO A 28 -19.39 4.24 31.53
CA PRO A 28 -18.41 4.27 30.43
C PRO A 28 -18.07 2.89 29.87
N THR A 29 -18.10 1.86 30.72
CA THR A 29 -17.89 0.46 30.31
C THR A 29 -18.98 -0.03 29.35
N THR A 30 -20.24 0.40 29.52
CA THR A 30 -21.33 0.04 28.61
C THR A 30 -21.14 0.67 27.24
N LEU A 31 -20.67 1.93 27.18
CA LEU A 31 -20.31 2.61 25.94
C LEU A 31 -19.15 1.93 25.22
N LEU A 32 -18.13 1.49 25.96
CA LEU A 32 -17.00 0.76 25.40
C LEU A 32 -17.44 -0.59 24.83
N VAL A 33 -18.28 -1.33 25.55
CA VAL A 33 -18.80 -2.63 25.08
C VAL A 33 -19.64 -2.47 23.82
N SER A 34 -20.52 -1.47 23.74
CA SER A 34 -21.31 -1.23 22.52
C SER A 34 -20.46 -0.77 21.33
N LEU A 35 -19.40 0.01 21.58
CA LEU A 35 -18.42 0.40 20.56
C LEU A 35 -17.68 -0.82 20.01
N LEU A 36 -17.15 -1.68 20.89
CA LEU A 36 -16.43 -2.89 20.51
C LEU A 36 -17.33 -3.86 19.75
N LEU A 37 -18.61 -3.97 20.13
CA LEU A 37 -19.58 -4.80 19.42
C LEU A 37 -19.81 -4.31 17.98
N ALA A 38 -19.92 -2.99 17.78
CA ALA A 38 -20.08 -2.40 16.45
C ALA A 38 -18.83 -2.62 15.59
N ALA A 39 -17.64 -2.37 16.15
CA ALA A 39 -16.37 -2.61 15.46
C ALA A 39 -16.19 -4.10 15.09
N ALA A 40 -16.48 -5.02 16.00
CA ALA A 40 -16.38 -6.45 15.73
C ALA A 40 -17.36 -6.91 14.63
N ALA A 41 -18.58 -6.35 14.59
CA ALA A 41 -19.52 -6.64 13.51
C ALA A 41 -19.01 -6.14 12.15
N GLN A 42 -18.37 -4.96 12.11
CA GLN A 42 -17.78 -4.40 10.88
C GLN A 42 -16.64 -5.27 10.36
N VAL A 43 -15.73 -5.67 11.25
CA VAL A 43 -14.63 -6.61 10.91
C VAL A 43 -15.19 -7.93 10.36
N GLY A 44 -16.27 -8.44 10.95
CA GLY A 44 -16.94 -9.65 10.45
C GLY A 44 -17.61 -9.47 9.09
N LEU A 45 -18.16 -8.29 8.79
CA LEU A 45 -18.69 -7.96 7.46
C LEU A 45 -17.58 -7.91 6.41
N GLU A 46 -16.46 -7.27 6.72
CA GLU A 46 -15.31 -7.20 5.81
C GLU A 46 -14.75 -8.59 5.51
N TYR A 47 -14.57 -9.43 6.53
CA TYR A 47 -14.16 -10.82 6.35
C TYR A 47 -15.12 -11.59 5.43
N ALA A 48 -16.44 -11.44 5.63
CA ALA A 48 -17.45 -12.13 4.82
C ALA A 48 -17.53 -11.64 3.37
N LEU A 49 -17.10 -10.41 3.09
CA LEU A 49 -17.02 -9.85 1.74
C LEU A 49 -15.85 -10.42 0.94
N VAL A 50 -14.75 -10.78 1.62
CA VAL A 50 -13.54 -11.33 1.01
C VAL A 50 -13.62 -12.87 0.90
N GLY A 51 -14.06 -13.55 1.96
CA GLY A 51 -14.21 -15.01 1.96
C GLY A 51 -12.95 -15.75 2.43
N ASP A 52 -12.73 -16.96 1.91
CA ASP A 52 -11.72 -17.89 2.44
C ASP A 52 -10.26 -17.42 2.21
N ASP A 53 -10.03 -16.55 1.22
CA ASP A 53 -8.71 -16.00 0.86
C ASP A 53 -8.36 -14.70 1.63
N ALA A 54 -9.11 -14.39 2.70
CA ALA A 54 -8.93 -13.17 3.46
C ALA A 54 -7.60 -13.12 4.24
N SER A 55 -6.73 -12.19 3.85
CA SER A 55 -5.53 -11.79 4.58
C SER A 55 -5.82 -10.59 5.48
N PHE A 56 -5.23 -10.58 6.68
CA PHE A 56 -5.50 -9.55 7.68
C PHE A 56 -4.57 -8.33 7.52
N ASN A 57 -5.15 -7.13 7.46
CA ASN A 57 -4.43 -5.85 7.39
C ASN A 57 -4.54 -5.06 8.70
N MET A 58 -3.42 -4.91 9.40
CA MET A 58 -3.37 -4.18 10.67
C MET A 58 -3.76 -2.69 10.53
N TYR A 59 -3.52 -2.06 9.38
CA TYR A 59 -3.93 -0.67 9.11
C TYR A 59 -5.44 -0.52 8.86
N GLY A 60 -6.14 -1.62 8.59
CA GLY A 60 -7.59 -1.60 8.48
C GLY A 60 -8.29 -1.51 9.84
N ILE A 61 -7.70 -2.07 10.90
CA ILE A 61 -8.26 -1.94 12.26
C ILE A 61 -8.35 -0.48 12.70
N THR A 62 -7.32 0.32 12.43
CA THR A 62 -7.35 1.74 12.79
C THR A 62 -8.46 2.49 12.04
N SER A 63 -8.78 2.07 10.82
CA SER A 63 -9.89 2.62 10.04
C SER A 63 -11.25 2.25 10.65
N VAL A 64 -11.44 0.98 11.05
CA VAL A 64 -12.67 0.54 11.73
C VAL A 64 -12.88 1.29 13.05
N ILE A 65 -11.83 1.50 13.83
CA ILE A 65 -11.90 2.27 15.09
C ILE A 65 -12.27 3.73 14.80
N ALA A 66 -11.62 4.36 13.82
CA ALA A 66 -11.88 5.74 13.43
C ALA A 66 -13.32 5.93 12.92
N GLU A 67 -13.81 4.99 12.10
CA GLU A 67 -15.17 4.98 11.58
C GLU A 67 -16.20 4.90 12.71
N THR A 68 -16.02 3.95 13.62
CA THR A 68 -16.96 3.73 14.73
C THR A 68 -16.97 4.92 15.69
N ALA A 69 -15.81 5.55 15.93
CA ALA A 69 -15.70 6.76 16.73
C ALA A 69 -16.34 7.98 16.04
N LEU A 70 -16.15 8.13 14.73
CA LEU A 70 -16.72 9.21 13.93
C LEU A 70 -18.25 9.13 13.90
N LEU A 71 -18.81 7.94 13.70
CA LEU A 71 -20.26 7.72 13.73
C LEU A 71 -20.87 8.09 15.09
N ALA A 72 -20.17 7.78 16.19
CA ALA A 72 -20.58 8.22 17.52
C ALA A 72 -20.54 9.75 17.68
N ALA A 73 -19.53 10.41 17.11
CA ALA A 73 -19.42 11.87 17.12
C ALA A 73 -20.52 12.55 16.29
N VAL A 74 -20.81 12.04 15.09
CA VAL A 74 -21.87 12.52 14.19
C VAL A 74 -23.26 12.40 14.82
N ALA A 75 -23.48 11.43 15.71
CA ALA A 75 -24.73 11.29 16.43
C ALA A 75 -24.97 12.35 17.53
N LEU A 76 -23.91 12.99 18.05
CA LEU A 76 -24.00 13.91 19.20
C LEU A 76 -24.98 15.10 19.00
N PRO A 77 -25.02 15.79 17.84
CA PRO A 77 -25.94 16.91 17.60
C PRO A 77 -27.41 16.48 17.53
N PHE A 78 -27.66 15.20 17.28
CA PHE A 78 -29.01 14.65 17.12
C PHE A 78 -29.63 14.24 18.47
N LEU A 79 -28.87 14.28 19.57
CA LEU A 79 -29.25 13.82 20.91
C LEU A 79 -29.41 14.98 21.93
N ALA A 80 -30.23 14.79 22.97
CA ALA A 80 -30.41 15.75 24.07
C ALA A 80 -29.32 15.60 25.17
N MET A 81 -29.43 16.31 26.31
CA MET A 81 -28.54 16.10 27.47
C MET A 81 -28.70 14.66 28.03
N ASN A 82 -27.60 14.06 28.52
CA ASN A 82 -27.43 12.63 28.85
C ASN A 82 -27.35 11.67 27.64
N ARG A 83 -26.29 11.84 26.83
CA ARG A 83 -26.11 11.19 25.52
C ARG A 83 -25.67 9.71 25.58
N GLY A 84 -25.13 9.24 26.69
CA GLY A 84 -24.46 7.93 26.75
C GLY A 84 -25.35 6.75 26.38
N GLY A 85 -26.56 6.69 26.94
CA GLY A 85 -27.47 5.57 26.67
C GLY A 85 -27.97 5.52 25.22
N ALA A 86 -28.23 6.68 24.62
CA ALA A 86 -28.65 6.77 23.23
C ALA A 86 -27.51 6.45 22.25
N ILE A 87 -26.27 6.87 22.55
CA ILE A 87 -25.07 6.47 21.77
C ILE A 87 -24.89 4.95 21.83
N ALA A 88 -24.99 4.35 23.02
CA ALA A 88 -24.88 2.90 23.17
C ALA A 88 -25.98 2.15 22.38
N GLN A 89 -27.21 2.67 22.39
CA GLN A 89 -28.31 2.11 21.58
C GLN A 89 -28.02 2.19 20.07
N LEU A 90 -27.50 3.32 19.59
CA LEU A 90 -27.13 3.51 18.19
C LEU A 90 -25.98 2.59 17.76
N GLN A 91 -24.95 2.42 18.59
CA GLN A 91 -23.84 1.50 18.31
C GLN A 91 -24.30 0.03 18.25
N VAL A 92 -25.15 -0.40 19.18
CA VAL A 92 -25.76 -1.75 19.12
C VAL A 92 -26.63 -1.89 17.88
N LEU A 93 -27.35 -0.84 17.48
CA LEU A 93 -28.16 -0.86 16.27
C LEU A 93 -27.30 -0.97 15.01
N THR A 94 -26.15 -0.29 14.96
CA THR A 94 -25.13 -0.45 13.92
C THR A 94 -24.69 -1.91 13.85
N ALA A 95 -24.31 -2.51 14.98
CA ALA A 95 -23.90 -3.92 15.03
C ALA A 95 -24.99 -4.87 14.48
N LEU A 96 -26.26 -4.66 14.85
CA LEU A 96 -27.38 -5.46 14.34
C LEU A 96 -27.59 -5.29 12.83
N GLY A 97 -27.47 -4.06 12.32
CA GLY A 97 -27.58 -3.79 10.89
C GLY A 97 -26.45 -4.42 10.09
N THR A 98 -25.22 -4.30 10.59
CA THR A 98 -24.03 -4.91 9.99
C THR A 98 -24.14 -6.43 9.97
N LEU A 99 -24.52 -7.07 11.09
CA LEU A 99 -24.75 -8.52 11.14
C LEU A 99 -25.86 -8.99 10.18
N ALA A 100 -26.93 -8.20 10.02
CA ALA A 100 -27.98 -8.50 9.06
C ALA A 100 -27.46 -8.43 7.61
N ALA A 101 -26.59 -7.46 7.30
CA ALA A 101 -25.93 -7.36 6.00
C ALA A 101 -24.96 -8.54 5.77
N THR A 102 -24.15 -8.90 6.76
CA THR A 102 -23.25 -10.07 6.71
C THR A 102 -24.03 -11.35 6.45
N ALA A 103 -25.13 -11.57 7.17
CA ALA A 103 -26.00 -12.73 6.96
C ALA A 103 -26.62 -12.75 5.56
N ALA A 104 -26.93 -11.58 4.99
CA ALA A 104 -27.46 -11.47 3.64
C ALA A 104 -26.43 -11.82 2.56
N ILE A 105 -25.15 -11.53 2.81
CA ILE A 105 -24.01 -11.87 1.94
C ILE A 105 -23.66 -13.35 2.03
N ALA A 106 -23.55 -13.89 3.25
CA ALA A 106 -23.12 -15.27 3.50
C ALA A 106 -24.17 -16.33 3.11
N ALA A 107 -25.47 -15.98 3.08
CA ALA A 107 -26.55 -16.90 2.77
C ALA A 107 -27.66 -16.21 1.94
N PRO A 108 -27.41 -15.91 0.64
CA PRO A 108 -28.35 -15.16 -0.20
C PRO A 108 -29.71 -15.85 -0.41
N ALA A 109 -29.79 -17.17 -0.23
CA ALA A 109 -31.05 -17.92 -0.28
C ALA A 109 -31.92 -17.76 0.99
N LEU A 110 -31.33 -17.38 2.15
CA LEU A 110 -32.07 -17.15 3.39
C LEU A 110 -32.53 -15.68 3.56
N SER A 111 -31.87 -14.75 2.89
CA SER A 111 -32.03 -13.30 3.13
C SER A 111 -33.36 -12.74 2.63
N ILE A 112 -33.90 -13.27 1.52
CA ILE A 112 -35.21 -12.90 0.98
C ILE A 112 -36.33 -13.36 1.94
N GLY A 113 -36.24 -14.60 2.44
CA GLY A 113 -37.21 -15.17 3.38
C GLY A 113 -37.20 -14.46 4.74
N ILE A 114 -36.02 -14.20 5.31
CA ILE A 114 -35.89 -13.51 6.61
C ILE A 114 -36.33 -12.05 6.51
N MET A 115 -35.91 -11.30 5.47
CA MET A 115 -36.38 -9.91 5.29
C MET A 115 -37.89 -9.85 5.04
N ALA A 116 -38.45 -10.74 4.23
CA ALA A 116 -39.89 -10.77 3.97
C ALA A 116 -40.71 -11.08 5.23
N VAL A 117 -40.20 -11.96 6.11
CA VAL A 117 -40.82 -12.29 7.40
C VAL A 117 -40.67 -11.13 8.40
N VAL A 118 -39.49 -10.51 8.49
CA VAL A 118 -39.24 -9.37 9.40
C VAL A 118 -40.07 -8.14 8.97
N ILE A 119 -40.14 -7.83 7.68
CA ILE A 119 -40.96 -6.73 7.12
C ILE A 119 -42.45 -7.06 7.23
N GLY A 120 -42.84 -8.30 6.91
CA GLY A 120 -44.21 -8.79 7.00
C GLY A 120 -44.75 -8.65 8.42
N VAL A 121 -44.00 -9.11 9.43
CA VAL A 121 -44.38 -9.01 10.85
C VAL A 121 -44.35 -7.56 11.36
N SER A 122 -43.44 -6.71 10.87
CA SER A 122 -43.33 -5.30 11.31
C SER A 122 -44.42 -4.39 10.72
N TYR A 123 -44.87 -4.66 9.49
CA TYR A 123 -45.92 -3.88 8.81
C TYR A 123 -47.35 -4.37 9.14
N PHE A 124 -47.51 -5.63 9.56
CA PHE A 124 -48.83 -6.24 9.84
C PHE A 124 -49.58 -5.68 11.06
N SER A 125 -48.98 -4.80 11.86
CA SER A 125 -49.64 -4.29 13.06
C SER A 125 -50.70 -3.19 12.81
N ARG A 126 -50.94 -2.74 11.56
CA ARG A 126 -51.86 -1.60 11.31
C ARG A 126 -52.87 -1.64 10.15
N HIS A 127 -52.79 -2.47 9.09
CA HIS A 127 -53.76 -2.40 7.98
C HIS A 127 -54.20 -3.75 7.36
N ARG A 128 -55.48 -3.85 6.95
CA ARG A 128 -56.23 -5.09 6.61
C ARG A 128 -56.22 -5.55 5.14
N THR A 129 -55.50 -4.91 4.22
CA THR A 129 -55.51 -5.30 2.79
C THR A 129 -54.30 -6.17 2.44
N ALA A 130 -54.48 -7.49 2.56
CA ALA A 130 -53.40 -8.47 2.55
C ALA A 130 -53.63 -9.57 1.51
N LEU A 131 -53.26 -9.31 0.25
CA LEU A 131 -53.21 -10.33 -0.80
C LEU A 131 -51.80 -10.43 -1.41
N LEU A 132 -51.27 -9.33 -1.94
CA LEU A 132 -49.91 -9.26 -2.52
C LEU A 132 -48.82 -9.72 -1.55
N TRP A 133 -48.84 -9.23 -0.30
CA TRP A 133 -47.86 -9.62 0.71
C TRP A 133 -48.07 -11.03 1.26
N LYS A 134 -49.30 -11.57 1.24
CA LYS A 134 -49.53 -12.98 1.57
C LYS A 134 -48.93 -13.91 0.52
N LEU A 135 -48.96 -13.51 -0.76
CA LEU A 135 -48.32 -14.24 -1.85
C LEU A 135 -46.79 -14.19 -1.75
N VAL A 136 -46.21 -13.06 -1.32
CA VAL A 136 -44.76 -12.94 -1.06
C VAL A 136 -44.31 -13.79 0.13
N VAL A 137 -45.05 -13.77 1.24
CA VAL A 137 -44.77 -14.61 2.42
C VAL A 137 -44.95 -16.10 2.09
N LEU A 138 -45.98 -16.45 1.32
CA LEU A 138 -46.18 -17.81 0.83
C LEU A 138 -45.04 -18.25 -0.10
N GLY A 139 -44.55 -17.35 -0.98
CA GLY A 139 -43.37 -17.60 -1.82
C GLY A 139 -42.11 -17.89 -0.99
N GLY A 140 -41.80 -17.06 0.00
CA GLY A 140 -40.66 -17.28 0.88
C GLY A 140 -40.79 -18.54 1.76
N ALA A 141 -42.01 -18.89 2.19
CA ALA A 141 -42.27 -20.11 2.95
C ALA A 141 -42.14 -21.39 2.10
N VAL A 142 -42.54 -21.34 0.82
CA VAL A 142 -42.34 -22.43 -0.15
C VAL A 142 -40.85 -22.62 -0.43
N GLU A 143 -40.10 -21.54 -0.57
CA GLU A 143 -38.65 -21.58 -0.79
C GLU A 143 -37.89 -22.19 0.41
N LEU A 144 -38.27 -21.82 1.63
CA LEU A 144 -37.79 -22.44 2.88
C LEU A 144 -38.15 -23.94 2.99
N ALA A 145 -39.34 -24.34 2.55
CA ALA A 145 -39.78 -25.74 2.56
C ALA A 145 -39.02 -26.60 1.53
N LEU A 146 -38.70 -26.05 0.36
CA LEU A 146 -37.89 -26.71 -0.67
C LEU A 146 -36.43 -26.90 -0.21
N LEU A 147 -35.86 -25.91 0.47
CA LEU A 147 -34.54 -25.98 1.10
C LEU A 147 -34.50 -27.04 2.22
N ALA A 148 -35.51 -27.09 3.09
CA ALA A 148 -35.62 -28.11 4.14
C ALA A 148 -35.80 -29.53 3.58
N ALA A 149 -36.30 -29.66 2.35
CA ALA A 149 -36.39 -30.92 1.61
C ALA A 149 -35.12 -31.28 0.82
N GLY A 150 -34.03 -30.50 0.96
CA GLY A 150 -32.75 -30.76 0.28
C GLY A 150 -32.76 -30.44 -1.22
N GLN A 151 -33.79 -29.75 -1.73
CA GLN A 151 -33.81 -29.28 -3.11
C GLN A 151 -33.28 -27.84 -3.18
N GLN A 152 -32.17 -27.66 -3.88
CA GLN A 152 -31.64 -26.34 -4.20
C GLN A 152 -32.68 -25.60 -5.07
N PRO A 153 -33.21 -24.43 -4.66
CA PRO A 153 -34.08 -23.64 -5.52
C PRO A 153 -33.32 -23.34 -6.82
N ALA A 154 -34.01 -23.42 -7.95
CA ALA A 154 -33.41 -23.13 -9.26
C ALA A 154 -32.68 -21.78 -9.18
N PRO A 155 -31.39 -21.70 -9.57
CA PRO A 155 -30.64 -20.46 -9.41
C PRO A 155 -31.38 -19.34 -10.13
N LEU A 156 -31.55 -18.20 -9.47
CA LEU A 156 -31.96 -16.95 -10.13
C LEU A 156 -30.79 -16.55 -11.05
N THR A 157 -30.77 -17.12 -12.26
CA THR A 157 -29.63 -17.04 -13.19
C THR A 157 -29.51 -15.69 -13.90
N SER A 158 -30.56 -14.86 -13.88
CA SER A 158 -30.53 -13.54 -14.51
C SER A 158 -29.74 -12.53 -13.66
N PRO A 159 -28.70 -11.88 -14.21
CA PRO A 159 -27.96 -10.82 -13.52
C PRO A 159 -28.86 -9.68 -13.02
N TRP A 160 -29.88 -9.32 -13.79
CA TRP A 160 -30.85 -8.28 -13.42
C TRP A 160 -31.68 -8.64 -12.19
N VAL A 161 -32.01 -9.92 -12.01
CA VAL A 161 -32.75 -10.38 -10.83
C VAL A 161 -31.87 -10.32 -9.58
N LYS A 162 -30.57 -10.65 -9.69
CA LYS A 162 -29.60 -10.50 -8.59
C LYS A 162 -29.42 -9.04 -8.19
N ILE A 163 -29.28 -8.13 -9.17
CA ILE A 163 -29.18 -6.69 -8.93
C ILE A 163 -30.45 -6.16 -8.28
N ALA A 164 -31.63 -6.53 -8.80
CA ALA A 164 -32.91 -6.11 -8.24
C ALA A 164 -33.11 -6.64 -6.81
N ALA A 165 -32.74 -7.88 -6.53
CA ALA A 165 -32.81 -8.47 -5.19
C ALA A 165 -31.85 -7.79 -4.20
N ALA A 166 -30.61 -7.53 -4.61
CA ALA A 166 -29.63 -6.79 -3.82
C ALA A 166 -30.09 -5.35 -3.53
N GLY A 167 -30.60 -4.65 -4.56
CA GLY A 167 -31.15 -3.30 -4.43
C GLY A 167 -32.37 -3.25 -3.51
N ALA A 168 -33.28 -4.23 -3.61
CA ALA A 168 -34.43 -4.35 -2.73
C ALA A 168 -34.02 -4.64 -1.28
N GLY A 169 -33.01 -5.50 -1.08
CA GLY A 169 -32.46 -5.78 0.24
C GLY A 169 -31.79 -4.58 0.88
N LEU A 170 -30.99 -3.82 0.12
CA LEU A 170 -30.39 -2.58 0.58
C LEU A 170 -31.46 -1.54 0.96
N LEU A 171 -32.48 -1.37 0.12
CA LEU A 171 -33.59 -0.45 0.40
C LEU A 171 -34.34 -0.86 1.67
N ALA A 172 -34.60 -2.16 1.85
CA ALA A 172 -35.23 -2.69 3.05
C ALA A 172 -34.38 -2.42 4.31
N LEU A 173 -33.06 -2.63 4.23
CA LEU A 173 -32.14 -2.36 5.32
C LEU A 173 -32.10 -0.86 5.69
N VAL A 174 -32.09 0.03 4.69
CA VAL A 174 -32.13 1.48 4.90
C VAL A 174 -33.45 1.92 5.55
N VAL A 175 -34.59 1.38 5.08
CA VAL A 175 -35.90 1.67 5.67
C VAL A 175 -35.97 1.17 7.11
N TRP A 176 -35.50 -0.06 7.36
CA TRP A 176 -35.38 -0.65 8.70
C TRP A 176 -34.55 0.25 9.62
N TRP A 177 -33.36 0.64 9.16
CA TRP A 177 -32.42 1.50 9.87
C TRP A 177 -33.06 2.84 10.26
N ILE A 178 -33.63 3.56 9.29
CA ILE A 178 -34.27 4.87 9.54
C ILE A 178 -35.40 4.74 10.55
N GLY A 179 -36.23 3.70 10.43
CA GLY A 179 -37.32 3.45 11.36
C GLY A 179 -36.81 3.14 12.78
N ALA A 180 -35.77 2.32 12.91
CA ALA A 180 -35.19 1.96 14.19
C ALA A 180 -34.49 3.16 14.87
N VAL A 181 -33.71 3.94 14.11
CA VAL A 181 -33.10 5.19 14.57
C VAL A 181 -34.19 6.19 14.99
N ALA A 182 -35.28 6.32 14.22
CA ALA A 182 -36.38 7.22 14.59
C ALA A 182 -37.03 6.82 15.92
N ARG A 183 -37.17 5.51 16.21
CA ARG A 183 -37.68 5.05 17.51
C ARG A 183 -36.69 5.31 18.65
N THR A 184 -35.41 5.07 18.43
CA THR A 184 -34.34 5.39 19.38
C THR A 184 -34.31 6.89 19.68
N LEU A 185 -34.29 7.74 18.66
CA LEU A 185 -34.30 9.19 18.83
C LEU A 185 -35.60 9.68 19.48
N GLY A 186 -36.76 9.16 19.10
CA GLY A 186 -38.05 9.55 19.67
C GLY A 186 -38.16 9.28 21.17
N ALA A 187 -37.61 8.16 21.65
CA ALA A 187 -37.57 7.85 23.08
C ALA A 187 -36.60 8.75 23.87
N ASN A 188 -35.52 9.21 23.24
CA ASN A 188 -34.45 9.97 23.90
C ASN A 188 -34.52 11.50 23.67
N LEU A 189 -35.43 12.00 22.83
CA LEU A 189 -35.61 13.43 22.51
C LEU A 189 -36.95 14.02 22.95
N GLY A 190 -37.91 13.18 23.35
CA GLY A 190 -39.29 13.57 23.65
C GLY A 190 -40.20 13.67 22.41
N PRO A 191 -41.55 13.75 22.61
CA PRO A 191 -42.54 13.57 21.55
C PRO A 191 -42.60 14.67 20.47
N ASP A 192 -42.09 15.88 20.74
CA ASP A 192 -42.33 17.07 19.89
C ASP A 192 -41.21 17.39 18.87
N ARG A 193 -40.27 16.47 18.63
CA ARG A 193 -39.02 16.76 17.88
C ARG A 193 -38.83 16.00 16.57
N ARG A 194 -39.93 15.71 15.86
CA ARG A 194 -39.94 15.14 14.49
C ARG A 194 -38.87 14.03 14.30
N PRO A 195 -38.95 12.91 15.05
CA PRO A 195 -37.88 11.93 15.14
C PRO A 195 -37.49 11.29 13.79
N LEU A 196 -38.44 11.17 12.87
CA LEU A 196 -38.19 10.65 11.52
C LEU A 196 -37.26 11.57 10.71
N LEU A 197 -37.46 12.89 10.75
CA LEU A 197 -36.60 13.84 10.04
C LEU A 197 -35.17 13.84 10.59
N ARG A 198 -35.03 13.70 11.92
CA ARG A 198 -33.71 13.58 12.56
C ARG A 198 -33.03 12.26 12.24
N ALA A 199 -33.78 11.16 12.16
CA ALA A 199 -33.24 9.87 11.74
C ALA A 199 -32.75 9.90 10.29
N LEU A 200 -33.51 10.54 9.40
CA LEU A 200 -33.09 10.77 8.02
C LEU A 200 -31.81 11.62 7.97
N GLY A 201 -31.79 12.75 8.69
CA GLY A 201 -30.63 13.63 8.77
C GLY A 201 -29.39 12.94 9.33
N LEU A 202 -29.54 12.13 10.39
CA LEU A 202 -28.45 11.35 10.96
C LEU A 202 -27.94 10.30 9.97
N THR A 203 -28.84 9.61 9.26
CA THR A 203 -28.47 8.61 8.25
C THR A 203 -27.67 9.24 7.12
N VAL A 204 -28.10 10.40 6.62
CA VAL A 204 -27.38 11.16 5.58
C VAL A 204 -26.03 11.65 6.09
N ALA A 205 -25.98 12.23 7.30
CA ALA A 205 -24.75 12.72 7.90
C ALA A 205 -23.72 11.59 8.15
N SER A 206 -24.18 10.44 8.65
CA SER A 206 -23.36 9.24 8.81
C SER A 206 -22.85 8.75 7.46
N GLY A 207 -23.70 8.63 6.44
CA GLY A 207 -23.28 8.22 5.10
C GLY A 207 -22.23 9.15 4.49
N LEU A 208 -22.41 10.47 4.63
CA LEU A 208 -21.43 11.46 4.18
C LEU A 208 -20.11 11.34 4.95
N ALA A 209 -20.17 11.12 6.26
CA ALA A 209 -18.99 10.93 7.10
C ALA A 209 -18.17 9.69 6.68
N LEU A 210 -18.85 8.59 6.33
CA LEU A 210 -18.20 7.37 5.81
C LEU A 210 -17.54 7.61 4.44
N VAL A 211 -18.21 8.33 3.55
CA VAL A 211 -17.65 8.68 2.23
C VAL A 211 -16.44 9.60 2.34
N LEU A 212 -16.44 10.51 3.32
CA LEU A 212 -15.38 11.48 3.54
C LEU A 212 -14.21 10.94 4.38
N LEU A 213 -14.35 9.80 5.06
CA LEU A 213 -13.29 9.23 5.87
C LEU A 213 -12.34 8.39 5.00
N PRO A 214 -11.04 8.74 4.90
CA PRO A 214 -10.07 7.86 4.28
C PRO A 214 -9.82 6.65 5.20
N GLY A 215 -9.86 5.44 4.64
CA GLY A 215 -9.58 4.21 5.39
C GLY A 215 -9.03 3.09 4.51
N GLN A 216 -8.68 1.97 5.11
CA GLN A 216 -8.39 0.70 4.44
C GLN A 216 -9.22 -0.39 5.11
N PRO A 217 -9.63 -1.44 4.39
CA PRO A 217 -10.31 -2.58 5.01
C PRO A 217 -9.33 -3.39 5.87
N ALA A 218 -9.84 -4.02 6.93
CA ALA A 218 -9.10 -4.90 7.83
C ALA A 218 -8.83 -6.29 7.21
N PHE A 219 -9.55 -6.65 6.15
CA PHE A 219 -9.30 -7.86 5.35
C PHE A 219 -9.18 -7.53 3.87
N LEU A 220 -8.25 -8.22 3.20
CA LEU A 220 -7.90 -8.08 1.79
C LEU A 220 -7.71 -9.46 1.16
N ASP A 221 -7.99 -9.61 -0.14
CA ASP A 221 -7.54 -10.75 -0.94
C ASP A 221 -6.31 -10.38 -1.80
N ASP A 222 -5.64 -11.39 -2.35
CA ASP A 222 -4.41 -11.21 -3.15
C ASP A 222 -4.67 -10.45 -4.49
N GLU A 223 -5.93 -10.38 -4.94
CA GLU A 223 -6.34 -9.69 -6.16
C GLU A 223 -6.98 -8.30 -5.89
N SER A 224 -7.01 -7.85 -4.63
CA SER A 224 -7.66 -6.62 -4.19
C SER A 224 -7.04 -5.39 -4.85
N ASP A 225 -7.79 -4.74 -5.76
CA ASP A 225 -7.38 -3.44 -6.33
C ASP A 225 -7.57 -2.34 -5.27
N PRO A 226 -6.49 -1.65 -4.83
CA PRO A 226 -6.58 -0.57 -3.87
C PRO A 226 -7.54 0.55 -4.27
N SER A 227 -7.75 0.76 -5.56
CA SER A 227 -8.69 1.77 -6.07
C SER A 227 -10.15 1.49 -5.71
N THR A 228 -10.48 0.25 -5.35
CA THR A 228 -11.86 -0.18 -5.06
C THR A 228 -12.25 -0.05 -3.59
N TYR A 229 -11.29 0.22 -2.69
CA TYR A 229 -11.53 0.20 -1.23
C TYR A 229 -12.46 1.30 -0.74
N ASN A 230 -12.31 2.52 -1.27
CA ASN A 230 -13.19 3.66 -0.96
C ASN A 230 -12.98 4.81 -1.95
N LEU A 231 -13.81 5.84 -1.83
CA LEU A 231 -13.76 7.02 -2.69
C LEU A 231 -12.37 7.69 -2.68
N TRP A 232 -11.67 7.74 -1.55
CA TRP A 232 -10.34 8.37 -1.49
C TRP A 232 -9.28 7.57 -2.22
N ALA A 233 -9.30 6.25 -2.08
CA ALA A 233 -8.37 5.38 -2.79
C ALA A 233 -8.62 5.41 -4.30
N TRP A 234 -9.89 5.46 -4.72
CA TRP A 234 -10.29 5.69 -6.10
C TRP A 234 -9.88 7.07 -6.64
N VAL A 235 -10.09 8.15 -5.86
CA VAL A 235 -9.67 9.50 -6.26
C VAL A 235 -8.14 9.55 -6.39
N ARG A 236 -7.42 8.94 -5.44
CA ARG A 236 -5.96 8.88 -5.44
C ARG A 236 -5.42 8.07 -6.61
N SER A 237 -6.03 6.93 -6.96
CA SER A 237 -5.62 6.15 -8.12
C SER A 237 -5.86 6.93 -9.42
N ARG A 238 -6.96 7.69 -9.50
CA ARG A 238 -7.24 8.57 -10.65
C ARG A 238 -6.31 9.77 -10.75
N SER A 239 -5.94 10.39 -9.63
CA SER A 239 -4.95 11.48 -9.64
C SER A 239 -3.57 10.94 -9.99
N ALA A 240 -3.17 9.80 -9.43
CA ALA A 240 -1.91 9.13 -9.79
C ALA A 240 -1.89 8.70 -11.27
N ALA A 241 -3.01 8.22 -11.81
CA ALA A 241 -3.15 7.90 -13.23
C ALA A 241 -3.14 9.15 -14.13
N ALA A 242 -3.62 10.29 -13.64
CA ALA A 242 -3.56 11.57 -14.34
C ALA A 242 -2.14 12.15 -14.33
N ASP A 243 -1.39 11.96 -13.24
CA ASP A 243 0.04 12.28 -13.15
C ASP A 243 0.90 11.29 -13.96
N ALA A 244 0.39 10.07 -14.20
CA ALA A 244 0.98 9.04 -15.06
C ALA A 244 0.46 9.09 -16.51
N ALA A 245 -0.30 10.12 -16.90
CA ALA A 245 -0.63 10.31 -18.31
C ALA A 245 0.69 10.45 -19.09
N PRO A 246 0.97 9.59 -20.09
CA PRO A 246 2.24 9.62 -20.78
C PRO A 246 2.38 11.00 -21.44
N ALA A 247 3.39 11.76 -21.00
CA ALA A 247 3.89 12.88 -21.78
C ALA A 247 4.11 12.38 -23.21
N PRO A 248 3.81 13.19 -24.26
CA PRO A 248 4.07 12.79 -25.63
C PRO A 248 5.50 12.28 -25.75
N GLN A 249 5.65 10.97 -25.95
CA GLN A 249 6.96 10.33 -25.97
C GLN A 249 7.69 10.87 -27.22
N PRO A 250 8.86 11.50 -27.07
CA PRO A 250 9.69 11.77 -28.22
C PRO A 250 9.94 10.46 -28.97
N ALA A 251 9.96 10.49 -30.30
CA ALA A 251 10.25 9.29 -31.06
C ALA A 251 11.60 8.72 -30.58
N GLY A 252 11.72 7.41 -30.37
CA GLY A 252 12.94 6.79 -29.85
C GLY A 252 14.20 7.29 -30.58
N ALA A 253 14.11 7.42 -31.91
CA ALA A 253 15.18 7.99 -32.74
C ALA A 253 15.73 9.33 -32.22
N ASP A 254 14.87 10.28 -31.82
CA ASP A 254 15.26 11.59 -31.31
C ASP A 254 15.99 11.45 -29.96
N ILE A 255 15.49 10.57 -29.08
CA ILE A 255 16.14 10.26 -27.81
C ILE A 255 17.54 9.68 -28.07
N GLN A 256 17.69 8.76 -29.01
CA GLN A 256 18.97 8.15 -29.35
C GLN A 256 19.96 9.15 -29.99
N LEU A 257 19.47 10.04 -30.86
CA LEU A 257 20.25 11.09 -31.51
C LEU A 257 20.85 12.10 -30.50
N ALA A 258 20.15 12.36 -29.39
CA ALA A 258 20.63 13.28 -28.35
C ALA A 258 21.74 12.70 -27.46
N GLN A 259 21.90 11.37 -27.40
CA GLN A 259 22.77 10.73 -26.40
C GLN A 259 24.25 11.11 -26.47
N PRO A 260 24.90 11.24 -27.64
CA PRO A 260 26.31 11.63 -27.70
C PRO A 260 26.57 12.99 -27.02
N LEU A 261 25.71 13.98 -27.25
CA LEU A 261 25.85 15.32 -26.66
C LEU A 261 25.60 15.31 -25.15
N LEU A 262 24.60 14.56 -24.69
CA LEU A 262 24.33 14.42 -23.25
C LEU A 262 25.48 13.70 -22.54
N MET A 263 26.04 12.66 -23.16
CA MET A 263 27.20 11.95 -22.62
C MET A 263 28.45 12.82 -22.58
N GLU A 264 28.69 13.64 -23.62
CA GLU A 264 29.80 14.60 -23.64
C GLU A 264 29.64 15.65 -22.52
N ALA A 265 28.43 16.17 -22.33
CA ALA A 265 28.13 17.12 -21.26
C ALA A 265 28.35 16.54 -19.86
N GLU A 266 27.95 15.28 -19.61
CA GLU A 266 28.22 14.60 -18.33
C GLU A 266 29.71 14.29 -18.14
N ALA A 267 30.38 13.79 -19.17
CA ALA A 267 31.82 13.49 -19.14
C ALA A 267 32.66 14.76 -18.88
N GLY A 268 32.25 15.91 -19.42
CA GLY A 268 32.91 17.19 -19.20
C GLY A 268 32.85 17.71 -17.76
N LYS A 269 32.00 17.13 -16.90
CA LYS A 269 31.91 17.46 -15.46
C LYS A 269 32.89 16.67 -14.60
N LEU A 270 33.54 15.66 -15.16
CA LEU A 270 34.54 14.87 -14.43
C LEU A 270 35.76 15.72 -14.11
N LEU A 271 36.26 15.57 -12.88
CA LEU A 271 37.49 16.21 -12.45
C LEU A 271 38.67 15.25 -12.64
N PRO A 272 39.89 15.76 -12.92
CA PRO A 272 41.08 14.92 -13.02
C PRO A 272 41.45 14.28 -11.66
N GLU A 273 42.18 13.16 -11.72
CA GLU A 273 42.70 12.48 -10.53
C GLU A 273 43.65 13.38 -9.71
N ARG A 274 43.70 13.10 -8.40
CA ARG A 274 44.63 13.70 -7.45
C ARG A 274 45.64 12.66 -7.04
N LYS A 275 46.83 12.75 -7.63
CA LYS A 275 47.94 11.85 -7.36
C LYS A 275 48.22 11.66 -5.85
N GLY A 276 48.21 10.40 -5.40
CA GLY A 276 48.48 10.03 -4.02
C GLY A 276 47.26 10.07 -3.10
N ALA A 277 46.06 10.30 -3.66
CA ALA A 277 44.80 10.28 -2.93
C ALA A 277 43.82 9.37 -3.66
N VAL A 278 43.25 8.39 -2.95
CA VAL A 278 42.24 7.48 -3.51
C VAL A 278 41.00 8.28 -3.87
N ASP A 279 40.77 8.60 -5.13
CA ASP A 279 39.60 9.32 -5.60
C ASP A 279 38.42 8.39 -5.90
N VAL A 280 37.19 8.95 -5.93
CA VAL A 280 35.98 8.19 -6.28
C VAL A 280 35.29 8.83 -7.47
N TYR A 281 35.18 8.05 -8.55
CA TYR A 281 34.37 8.36 -9.73
C TYR A 281 33.10 7.52 -9.71
N THR A 282 31.98 8.08 -10.16
CA THR A 282 30.68 7.41 -10.00
C THR A 282 29.91 7.29 -11.30
N VAL A 283 29.32 6.12 -11.53
CA VAL A 283 28.23 5.90 -12.48
C VAL A 283 26.98 5.51 -11.70
N GLY A 284 25.94 6.34 -11.78
CA GLY A 284 24.65 6.10 -11.16
C GLY A 284 23.60 5.71 -12.20
N ILE A 285 22.85 4.63 -11.98
CA ILE A 285 21.91 4.07 -12.95
C ILE A 285 20.53 3.88 -12.32
N ALA A 286 19.53 4.58 -12.87
CA ALA A 286 18.11 4.30 -12.64
C ALA A 286 17.55 3.66 -13.92
N GLY A 287 17.33 2.35 -13.88
CA GLY A 287 17.18 1.53 -15.09
C GLY A 287 15.77 1.43 -15.65
N TRP A 288 14.74 1.71 -14.87
CA TRP A 288 13.35 1.45 -15.26
C TRP A 288 12.48 2.69 -15.15
N ALA A 289 11.72 2.99 -16.21
CA ALA A 289 10.98 4.24 -16.35
C ALA A 289 9.58 4.24 -15.73
N ASP A 290 9.00 3.08 -15.43
CA ASP A 290 7.59 2.98 -15.02
C ASP A 290 7.37 3.40 -13.55
N GLU A 291 8.40 3.29 -12.71
CA GLU A 291 8.35 3.66 -11.31
C GLU A 291 9.38 4.74 -10.92
N ASN A 292 8.89 5.81 -10.29
CA ASN A 292 9.69 6.94 -9.82
C ASN A 292 10.67 6.57 -8.70
N VAL A 293 10.44 5.48 -7.99
CA VAL A 293 11.27 5.03 -6.86
C VAL A 293 12.72 4.82 -7.26
N PHE A 294 12.99 4.39 -8.49
CA PHE A 294 14.36 4.16 -8.96
C PHE A 294 15.15 5.46 -9.11
N VAL A 295 14.52 6.54 -9.58
CA VAL A 295 15.18 7.86 -9.64
C VAL A 295 15.39 8.43 -8.24
N LYS A 296 14.39 8.30 -7.36
CA LYS A 296 14.48 8.75 -5.95
C LYS A 296 15.57 8.00 -5.19
N GLU A 297 15.60 6.68 -5.30
CA GLU A 297 16.60 5.84 -4.66
C GLU A 297 18.01 6.11 -5.22
N LEU A 298 18.14 6.32 -6.53
CA LEU A 298 19.40 6.74 -7.13
C LEU A 298 19.92 8.01 -6.46
N ASP A 299 19.09 9.05 -6.39
CA ASP A 299 19.48 10.36 -5.86
C ASP A 299 19.79 10.31 -4.36
N GLY A 300 18.93 9.66 -3.59
CA GLY A 300 19.15 9.46 -2.16
C GLY A 300 20.39 8.62 -1.87
N GLY A 301 20.61 7.54 -2.62
CA GLY A 301 21.74 6.63 -2.47
C GLY A 301 23.06 7.31 -2.80
N LEU A 302 23.12 8.07 -3.90
CA LEU A 302 24.28 8.89 -4.24
C LEU A 302 24.58 9.94 -3.15
N ALA A 303 23.56 10.58 -2.59
CA ALA A 303 23.74 11.54 -1.49
C ALA A 303 24.25 10.86 -0.20
N ALA A 304 23.78 9.65 0.11
CA ALA A 304 24.26 8.88 1.26
C ALA A 304 25.72 8.42 1.06
N LEU A 305 26.04 7.90 -0.12
CA LEU A 305 27.40 7.50 -0.49
C LEU A 305 28.35 8.69 -0.49
N ASP A 306 27.92 9.86 -0.99
CA ASP A 306 28.72 11.07 -0.87
C ASP A 306 28.99 11.40 0.60
N ARG A 307 27.99 11.43 1.47
CA ARG A 307 28.23 11.69 2.90
C ARG A 307 29.19 10.68 3.54
N ALA A 308 29.11 9.40 3.19
CA ALA A 308 29.88 8.34 3.82
C ALA A 308 31.31 8.20 3.29
N ILE A 309 31.49 8.16 1.97
CA ILE A 309 32.77 7.89 1.31
C ILE A 309 33.29 9.06 0.46
N GLY A 310 32.43 10.01 0.09
CA GLY A 310 32.79 11.16 -0.75
C GLY A 310 32.88 10.82 -2.23
N LEU A 311 31.98 11.40 -3.03
CA LEU A 311 31.94 11.25 -4.49
C LEU A 311 32.50 12.51 -5.12
N ASP A 312 33.83 12.60 -5.22
CA ASP A 312 34.51 13.89 -5.30
C ASP A 312 35.14 14.20 -6.67
N ARG A 313 35.19 13.24 -7.59
CA ARG A 313 35.67 13.48 -8.97
C ARG A 313 34.57 13.47 -10.03
N GLY A 314 33.31 13.47 -9.60
CA GLY A 314 32.14 13.58 -10.47
C GLY A 314 31.33 12.30 -10.58
N THR A 315 30.07 12.49 -10.97
CA THR A 315 29.07 11.43 -11.12
C THR A 315 28.43 11.56 -12.49
N ILE A 316 28.48 10.49 -13.29
CA ILE A 316 27.69 10.37 -14.52
C ILE A 316 26.40 9.64 -14.18
N ARG A 317 25.25 10.30 -14.37
CA ARG A 317 23.93 9.71 -14.16
C ARG A 317 23.35 9.18 -15.47
N LEU A 318 22.89 7.94 -15.45
CA LEU A 318 22.17 7.29 -16.55
C LEU A 318 20.75 6.98 -16.07
N VAL A 319 19.74 7.64 -16.63
CA VAL A 319 18.37 7.60 -16.10
C VAL A 319 17.37 7.31 -17.20
N ASN A 320 16.62 6.22 -17.02
CA ASN A 320 15.43 5.95 -17.81
C ASN A 320 14.22 6.54 -17.09
N HIS A 321 13.78 7.72 -17.53
CA HIS A 321 12.58 8.37 -17.04
C HIS A 321 12.07 9.36 -18.11
N ALA A 322 10.75 9.42 -18.33
CA ALA A 322 10.17 10.22 -19.42
C ALA A 322 10.56 11.71 -19.32
N ALA A 323 10.57 12.26 -18.11
CA ALA A 323 10.88 13.67 -17.86
C ALA A 323 12.36 14.06 -17.99
N THR A 324 13.29 13.11 -18.17
CA THR A 324 14.74 13.41 -18.22
C THR A 324 15.38 13.12 -19.57
N THR A 325 14.61 12.66 -20.56
CA THR A 325 15.11 12.17 -21.86
C THR A 325 15.91 13.21 -22.66
N GLU A 326 15.65 14.50 -22.43
CA GLU A 326 16.34 15.61 -23.10
C GLU A 326 17.49 16.20 -22.28
N THR A 327 17.63 15.86 -21.00
CA THR A 327 18.56 16.53 -20.06
C THR A 327 19.59 15.58 -19.44
N THR A 328 19.30 14.28 -19.41
CA THR A 328 20.12 13.27 -18.76
C THR A 328 20.29 12.10 -19.73
N PRO A 329 21.52 11.55 -19.89
CA PRO A 329 21.69 10.36 -20.70
C PRO A 329 20.81 9.21 -20.21
N ILE A 330 20.22 8.46 -21.15
CA ILE A 330 19.39 7.30 -20.81
C ILE A 330 20.26 6.12 -20.35
N ALA A 331 19.71 5.25 -19.52
CA ALA A 331 20.35 4.02 -19.11
C ALA A 331 20.22 2.96 -20.21
N ASN A 332 21.29 2.79 -20.99
CA ASN A 332 21.46 1.71 -21.95
C ASN A 332 22.92 1.19 -21.92
N ARG A 333 23.18 0.04 -22.56
CA ARG A 333 24.51 -0.59 -22.59
C ARG A 333 25.60 0.30 -23.19
N SER A 334 25.28 1.04 -24.25
CA SER A 334 26.23 1.90 -24.95
C SER A 334 26.64 3.12 -24.11
N ASN A 335 25.67 3.77 -23.47
CA ASN A 335 25.91 4.90 -22.56
C ASN A 335 26.64 4.45 -21.29
N PHE A 336 26.35 3.25 -20.78
CA PHE A 336 27.14 2.65 -19.70
C PHE A 336 28.60 2.47 -20.10
N ALA A 337 28.87 1.85 -21.26
CA ALA A 337 30.23 1.70 -21.77
C ALA A 337 30.92 3.05 -22.01
N ALA A 338 30.20 4.04 -22.54
CA ALA A 338 30.72 5.39 -22.75
C ALA A 338 31.04 6.13 -21.44
N ALA A 339 30.20 5.97 -20.41
CA ALA A 339 30.43 6.54 -19.07
C ALA A 339 31.71 5.95 -18.44
N VAL A 340 31.84 4.63 -18.46
CA VAL A 340 33.04 3.95 -17.96
C VAL A 340 34.28 4.39 -18.73
N HIS A 341 34.20 4.45 -20.07
CA HIS A 341 35.30 4.91 -20.91
C HIS A 341 35.71 6.36 -20.62
N ALA A 342 34.75 7.25 -20.39
CA ALA A 342 35.03 8.65 -20.03
C ALA A 342 35.77 8.74 -18.68
N ILE A 343 35.32 7.99 -17.68
CA ILE A 343 35.98 7.93 -16.37
C ILE A 343 37.37 7.32 -16.48
N ALA A 344 37.53 6.24 -17.25
CA ALA A 344 38.80 5.55 -17.45
C ALA A 344 39.92 6.44 -18.03
N LYS A 345 39.57 7.55 -18.68
CA LYS A 345 40.53 8.54 -19.23
C LYS A 345 41.10 9.49 -18.20
N VAL A 346 40.37 9.74 -17.11
CA VAL A 346 40.73 10.75 -16.10
C VAL A 346 41.12 10.14 -14.76
N MET A 347 40.69 8.90 -14.50
CA MET A 347 41.04 8.15 -13.29
C MET A 347 42.43 7.50 -13.38
N ASN A 348 43.07 7.34 -12.24
CA ASN A 348 44.19 6.44 -12.06
C ASN A 348 43.71 5.05 -11.63
N LYS A 349 43.85 4.09 -12.54
CA LYS A 349 43.22 2.76 -12.43
C LYS A 349 43.83 1.87 -11.35
N ASP A 350 45.02 2.20 -10.84
CA ASP A 350 45.66 1.47 -9.76
C ASP A 350 45.34 2.09 -8.38
N GLU A 351 45.07 3.39 -8.32
CA GLU A 351 44.81 4.14 -7.08
C GLU A 351 43.30 4.33 -6.81
N ASP A 352 42.57 4.86 -7.79
CA ASP A 352 41.19 5.37 -7.66
C ASP A 352 40.14 4.26 -7.70
N VAL A 353 38.94 4.59 -7.24
CA VAL A 353 37.79 3.69 -7.19
C VAL A 353 36.72 4.15 -8.18
N LEU A 354 36.20 3.19 -8.97
CA LEU A 354 34.94 3.37 -9.70
C LEU A 354 33.78 2.80 -8.87
N LEU A 355 32.86 3.67 -8.47
CA LEU A 355 31.57 3.31 -7.90
C LEU A 355 30.53 3.18 -9.01
N ILE A 356 29.84 2.04 -9.05
CA ILE A 356 28.66 1.81 -9.87
C ILE A 356 27.49 1.54 -8.94
N PHE A 357 26.48 2.41 -8.96
CA PHE A 357 25.23 2.20 -8.23
C PHE A 357 24.08 2.03 -9.23
N ILE A 358 23.37 0.92 -9.11
CA ILE A 358 22.27 0.54 -9.99
C ILE A 358 21.02 0.31 -9.16
N THR A 359 19.91 0.92 -9.57
CA THR A 359 18.58 0.59 -9.06
C THR A 359 17.59 0.42 -10.22
N SER A 360 16.90 -0.73 -10.24
CA SER A 360 15.98 -1.13 -11.31
C SER A 360 15.21 -2.40 -10.93
N HIS A 361 14.34 -2.87 -11.82
CA HIS A 361 13.90 -4.28 -11.82
C HIS A 361 15.06 -5.21 -12.22
N GLY A 362 14.94 -6.50 -11.91
CA GLY A 362 15.95 -7.50 -12.24
C GLY A 362 15.38 -8.90 -12.40
N ASP A 363 16.15 -9.73 -13.08
CA ASP A 363 15.90 -11.16 -13.29
C ASP A 363 17.21 -11.95 -13.24
N ALA A 364 17.13 -13.25 -13.49
CA ALA A 364 18.29 -14.14 -13.47
C ALA A 364 19.38 -13.79 -14.51
N THR A 365 19.13 -12.87 -15.45
CA THR A 365 20.06 -12.45 -16.49
C THR A 365 20.74 -11.10 -16.20
N GLY A 366 20.23 -10.34 -15.23
CA GLY A 366 20.77 -9.06 -14.80
C GLY A 366 19.69 -8.03 -14.46
N VAL A 367 20.05 -6.75 -14.54
CA VAL A 367 19.09 -5.66 -14.29
C VAL A 367 18.38 -5.24 -15.57
N GLY A 368 17.09 -4.97 -15.48
CA GLY A 368 16.30 -4.45 -16.60
C GLY A 368 16.64 -2.99 -16.90
N LEU A 369 16.71 -2.64 -18.18
CA LEU A 369 16.83 -1.29 -18.69
C LEU A 369 15.63 -1.02 -19.59
N HIS A 370 14.66 -0.26 -19.08
CA HIS A 370 13.43 0.04 -19.79
C HIS A 370 13.14 1.53 -19.87
N LEU A 371 12.94 2.01 -21.09
CA LEU A 371 12.32 3.29 -21.43
C LEU A 371 11.44 3.07 -22.66
N ALA A 372 10.14 3.30 -22.53
CA ALA A 372 9.17 3.10 -23.60
C ALA A 372 9.62 3.79 -24.92
N GLY A 373 9.53 3.04 -26.03
CA GLY A 373 9.90 3.53 -27.36
C GLY A 373 11.40 3.70 -27.64
N ALA A 374 12.28 3.56 -26.64
CA ALA A 374 13.72 3.85 -26.76
C ALA A 374 14.64 2.70 -26.31
N VAL A 375 14.36 2.06 -25.18
CA VAL A 375 15.24 1.05 -24.57
C VAL A 375 14.41 -0.10 -23.99
N TYR A 376 14.78 -1.33 -24.35
CA TYR A 376 14.32 -2.54 -23.67
C TYR A 376 15.41 -3.60 -23.74
N THR A 377 16.24 -3.66 -22.70
CA THR A 377 17.44 -4.50 -22.65
C THR A 377 17.81 -4.81 -21.21
N HIS A 378 18.84 -5.63 -20.98
CA HIS A 378 19.36 -5.94 -19.66
C HIS A 378 20.82 -5.52 -19.52
N LEU A 379 21.26 -5.09 -18.35
CA LEU A 379 22.68 -4.99 -18.02
C LEU A 379 23.09 -6.23 -17.24
N SER A 380 23.86 -7.13 -17.86
CA SER A 380 24.27 -8.39 -17.24
C SER A 380 25.59 -8.25 -16.47
N PRO A 381 25.88 -9.15 -15.50
CA PRO A 381 27.16 -9.18 -14.81
C PRO A 381 28.36 -9.27 -15.75
N ASP A 382 28.25 -10.08 -16.81
CA ASP A 382 29.30 -10.23 -17.82
C ASP A 382 29.52 -8.98 -18.65
N HIS A 383 28.45 -8.24 -18.97
CA HIS A 383 28.58 -6.98 -19.69
C HIS A 383 29.31 -5.94 -18.84
N ILE A 384 28.93 -5.79 -17.57
CA ILE A 384 29.62 -4.89 -16.63
C ILE A 384 31.09 -5.27 -16.54
N ALA A 385 31.39 -6.53 -16.25
CA ALA A 385 32.77 -6.99 -16.13
C ALA A 385 33.57 -6.75 -17.41
N THR A 386 33.02 -7.09 -18.58
CA THR A 386 33.71 -6.91 -19.87
C THR A 386 34.07 -5.45 -20.13
N VAL A 387 33.16 -4.52 -19.83
CA VAL A 387 33.39 -3.08 -19.99
C VAL A 387 34.48 -2.60 -19.03
N LEU A 388 34.41 -2.98 -17.76
CA LEU A 388 35.41 -2.63 -16.75
C LEU A 388 36.80 -3.21 -17.06
N ASP A 389 36.84 -4.50 -17.39
CA ASP A 389 38.08 -5.24 -17.68
C ASP A 389 38.75 -4.69 -18.95
N ARG A 390 37.97 -4.31 -19.98
CA ARG A 390 38.50 -3.67 -21.21
C ARG A 390 39.16 -2.33 -20.93
N GLU A 391 38.61 -1.56 -20.00
CA GLU A 391 39.19 -0.28 -19.59
C GLU A 391 40.30 -0.44 -18.54
N GLY A 392 40.54 -1.66 -18.04
CA GLY A 392 41.57 -1.95 -17.04
C GLY A 392 41.23 -1.44 -15.64
N ILE A 393 39.94 -1.26 -15.32
CA ILE A 393 39.48 -0.77 -14.01
C ILE A 393 39.38 -1.94 -13.04
N LYS A 394 40.29 -1.97 -12.05
CA LYS A 394 40.36 -3.05 -11.05
C LYS A 394 39.58 -2.71 -9.78
N ASN A 395 39.78 -1.51 -9.26
CA ASN A 395 39.15 -1.01 -8.03
C ASN A 395 37.69 -0.64 -8.29
N ARG A 396 36.76 -1.55 -7.98
CA ARG A 396 35.35 -1.42 -8.35
C ARG A 396 34.40 -1.66 -7.20
N MET A 397 33.61 -0.67 -6.84
CA MET A 397 32.51 -0.80 -5.89
C MET A 397 31.20 -0.86 -6.67
N ILE A 398 30.49 -1.97 -6.61
CA ILE A 398 29.24 -2.18 -7.33
C ILE A 398 28.11 -2.42 -6.33
N ILE A 399 27.08 -1.58 -6.36
CA ILE A 399 25.86 -1.75 -5.58
C ILE A 399 24.69 -1.94 -6.54
N VAL A 400 23.95 -3.04 -6.38
CA VAL A 400 22.81 -3.40 -7.23
C VAL A 400 21.56 -3.57 -6.39
N SER A 401 20.62 -2.64 -6.52
CA SER A 401 19.28 -2.67 -5.94
C SER A 401 18.29 -3.19 -6.99
N ALA A 402 18.11 -4.52 -7.03
CA ALA A 402 17.20 -5.20 -7.96
C ALA A 402 16.85 -6.62 -7.49
N CYS A 403 15.75 -7.18 -7.98
CA CYS A 403 15.40 -8.60 -7.83
C CYS A 403 16.50 -9.49 -8.44
N TYR A 404 16.75 -10.66 -7.84
CA TYR A 404 17.75 -11.63 -8.32
C TYR A 404 19.17 -11.07 -8.47
N SER A 405 19.48 -9.95 -7.81
CA SER A 405 20.76 -9.24 -7.99
C SER A 405 21.99 -10.02 -7.52
N GLY A 406 21.83 -11.12 -6.78
CA GLY A 406 22.92 -12.01 -6.41
C GLY A 406 23.71 -12.57 -7.61
N VAL A 407 23.11 -12.61 -8.81
CA VAL A 407 23.79 -13.02 -10.06
C VAL A 407 25.05 -12.20 -10.36
N PHE A 408 25.14 -10.98 -9.82
CA PHE A 408 26.30 -10.11 -10.01
C PHE A 408 27.51 -10.47 -9.13
N VAL A 409 27.28 -11.10 -7.97
CA VAL A 409 28.33 -11.32 -6.95
C VAL A 409 29.43 -12.20 -7.52
N LYS A 410 29.09 -13.40 -8.01
CA LYS A 410 30.08 -14.39 -8.47
C LYS A 410 30.97 -13.87 -9.59
N ARG A 411 30.43 -13.09 -10.52
CA ARG A 411 31.17 -12.61 -11.69
C ARG A 411 32.05 -11.40 -11.39
N LEU A 412 31.64 -10.54 -10.45
CA LEU A 412 32.31 -9.27 -10.18
C LEU A 412 33.24 -9.30 -8.97
N ALA A 413 33.07 -10.27 -8.06
CA ALA A 413 33.89 -10.46 -6.87
C ALA A 413 35.37 -10.72 -7.19
N SER A 414 36.24 -9.94 -6.55
CA SER A 414 37.70 -10.05 -6.52
C SER A 414 38.25 -9.37 -5.24
N SER A 415 39.56 -9.43 -5.00
CA SER A 415 40.22 -8.69 -3.92
C SER A 415 40.05 -7.17 -4.03
N ASP A 416 39.89 -6.68 -5.26
CA ASP A 416 39.84 -5.25 -5.60
C ASP A 416 38.40 -4.78 -5.82
N SER A 417 37.40 -5.57 -5.39
CA SER A 417 35.99 -5.24 -5.57
C SER A 417 35.20 -5.30 -4.27
N VAL A 418 34.19 -4.44 -4.18
CA VAL A 418 33.10 -4.56 -3.22
C VAL A 418 31.82 -4.72 -4.04
N VAL A 419 31.04 -5.76 -3.78
CA VAL A 419 29.79 -6.04 -4.51
C VAL A 419 28.66 -6.22 -3.50
N LEU A 420 27.68 -5.31 -3.52
CA LEU A 420 26.52 -5.36 -2.64
C LEU A 420 25.26 -5.53 -3.48
N THR A 421 24.37 -6.42 -3.04
CA THR A 421 23.17 -6.80 -3.78
C THR A 421 21.96 -6.81 -2.85
N ALA A 422 20.82 -6.36 -3.35
CA ALA A 422 19.57 -6.31 -2.60
C ALA A 422 18.93 -7.67 -2.34
N ALA A 423 19.29 -8.69 -3.14
CA ALA A 423 18.81 -10.05 -2.99
C ALA A 423 19.87 -11.06 -3.45
N ASP A 424 19.68 -12.33 -3.11
CA ASP A 424 20.43 -13.43 -3.73
C ASP A 424 19.99 -13.71 -5.18
N GLU A 425 20.57 -14.71 -5.82
CA GLU A 425 20.29 -15.05 -7.23
C GLU A 425 18.97 -15.81 -7.45
N ASN A 426 18.30 -16.24 -6.37
CA ASN A 426 17.11 -17.10 -6.41
C ASN A 426 15.85 -16.41 -5.88
N ASN A 427 15.99 -15.26 -5.22
CA ASN A 427 14.89 -14.56 -4.56
C ASN A 427 14.73 -13.12 -5.09
N PRO A 428 13.50 -12.58 -5.07
CA PRO A 428 13.24 -11.17 -5.39
C PRO A 428 13.68 -10.24 -4.25
N SER A 429 13.78 -8.94 -4.56
CA SER A 429 13.85 -7.85 -3.57
C SER A 429 12.54 -7.06 -3.57
N PHE A 430 12.34 -6.16 -2.60
CA PHE A 430 11.04 -5.53 -2.36
C PHE A 430 11.09 -4.00 -2.24
N GLY A 431 9.92 -3.38 -2.41
CA GLY A 431 9.73 -1.93 -2.24
C GLY A 431 9.71 -1.12 -3.53
N CYS A 432 9.56 -1.76 -4.69
CA CYS A 432 9.39 -1.09 -5.97
C CYS A 432 7.95 -0.57 -6.12
N SER A 433 7.66 0.67 -5.70
CA SER A 433 6.35 1.31 -5.95
C SER A 433 6.46 2.83 -6.02
N ASN A 434 5.55 3.48 -6.75
CA ASN A 434 5.55 4.94 -6.94
C ASN A 434 5.31 5.74 -5.65
N GLU A 435 4.62 5.15 -4.67
CA GLU A 435 4.29 5.74 -3.38
C GLU A 435 5.45 5.71 -2.40
N ARG A 436 6.53 4.99 -2.72
CA ARG A 436 7.70 4.85 -1.86
C ARG A 436 8.79 5.84 -2.25
N GLU A 437 9.47 6.33 -1.22
CA GLU A 437 10.70 7.11 -1.39
C GLU A 437 11.92 6.21 -1.57
N TRP A 438 11.85 4.97 -1.10
CA TRP A 438 12.94 4.01 -1.09
C TRP A 438 12.43 2.58 -1.30
N THR A 439 13.24 1.75 -1.95
CA THR A 439 13.12 0.28 -1.85
C THR A 439 13.52 -0.19 -0.44
N TYR A 440 13.26 -1.45 -0.09
CA TYR A 440 13.68 -2.00 1.21
C TYR A 440 15.20 -1.92 1.35
N PHE A 441 15.91 -2.25 0.27
CA PHE A 441 17.36 -2.20 0.28
C PHE A 441 17.88 -0.77 0.43
N GLY A 442 17.36 0.17 -0.37
CA GLY A 442 17.77 1.57 -0.31
C GLY A 442 17.48 2.22 1.05
N ASP A 443 16.33 1.95 1.64
CA ASP A 443 15.98 2.47 2.96
C ASP A 443 16.89 1.88 4.04
N ALA A 444 17.06 0.55 4.04
CA ALA A 444 17.89 -0.11 5.03
C ALA A 444 19.37 0.30 4.93
N LEU A 445 19.95 0.31 3.73
CA LEU A 445 21.36 0.64 3.55
C LEU A 445 21.61 2.15 3.62
N PHE A 446 21.03 2.92 2.70
CA PHE A 446 21.42 4.32 2.49
C PHE A 446 20.76 5.28 3.48
N ASN A 447 19.47 5.11 3.72
CA ASN A 447 18.73 6.05 4.55
C ASN A 447 19.01 5.85 6.04
N GLN A 448 19.22 4.60 6.48
CA GLN A 448 19.22 4.29 7.91
C GLN A 448 20.56 3.82 8.49
N ASN A 449 21.40 3.14 7.72
CA ASN A 449 22.62 2.53 8.26
C ASN A 449 23.94 3.12 7.72
N LEU A 450 23.93 3.72 6.52
CA LEU A 450 25.12 4.35 5.94
C LEU A 450 25.26 5.80 6.40
N THR A 451 25.74 5.98 7.63
CA THR A 451 26.05 7.29 8.23
C THR A 451 27.56 7.56 8.29
N ALA A 452 27.94 8.82 8.45
CA ALA A 452 29.36 9.18 8.61
C ALA A 452 29.99 8.43 9.80
N GLY A 453 31.20 7.90 9.59
CA GLY A 453 31.95 7.14 10.60
C GLY A 453 31.56 5.66 10.74
N VAL A 454 30.53 5.18 10.04
CA VAL A 454 30.18 3.75 9.99
C VAL A 454 30.83 3.12 8.76
N SER A 455 31.48 1.96 8.93
CA SER A 455 32.07 1.25 7.78
C SER A 455 30.97 0.78 6.83
N LEU A 456 31.28 0.67 5.53
CA LEU A 456 30.32 0.18 4.55
C LEU A 456 29.84 -1.26 4.89
N GLU A 457 30.74 -2.09 5.39
CA GLU A 457 30.45 -3.47 5.81
C GLU A 457 29.49 -3.51 7.00
N ASP A 458 29.76 -2.73 8.05
CA ASP A 458 28.86 -2.63 9.21
C ASP A 458 27.48 -2.08 8.82
N ALA A 459 27.44 -1.10 7.92
CA ALA A 459 26.18 -0.53 7.43
C ALA A 459 25.37 -1.59 6.66
N PHE A 460 26.04 -2.39 5.84
CA PHE A 460 25.42 -3.47 5.07
C PHE A 460 24.91 -4.60 5.96
N ASP A 461 25.68 -5.03 6.96
CA ASP A 461 25.24 -6.06 7.90
C ASP A 461 24.02 -5.63 8.72
N LYS A 462 23.98 -4.37 9.17
CA LYS A 462 22.78 -3.81 9.82
C LYS A 462 21.59 -3.74 8.86
N ALA A 463 21.84 -3.39 7.59
CA ALA A 463 20.79 -3.37 6.58
C ALA A 463 20.18 -4.76 6.38
N ARG A 464 20.99 -5.83 6.32
CA ARG A 464 20.51 -7.22 6.21
C ARG A 464 19.59 -7.63 7.36
N VAL A 465 19.98 -7.31 8.60
CA VAL A 465 19.15 -7.59 9.77
C VAL A 465 17.78 -6.90 9.64
N ARG A 466 17.80 -5.62 9.28
CA ARG A 466 16.57 -4.82 9.17
C ARG A 466 15.65 -5.26 8.04
N ILE A 467 16.22 -5.61 6.88
CA ILE A 467 15.48 -6.20 5.77
C ILE A 467 14.81 -7.50 6.20
N THR A 468 15.55 -8.38 6.89
CA THR A 468 15.01 -9.64 7.41
C THR A 468 13.84 -9.41 8.37
N GLU A 469 13.95 -8.42 9.26
CA GLU A 469 12.87 -8.05 10.18
C GLU A 469 11.63 -7.56 9.45
N TRP A 470 11.81 -6.72 8.42
CA TRP A 470 10.71 -6.19 7.62
C TRP A 470 10.03 -7.27 6.79
N GLU A 471 10.80 -8.11 6.11
CA GLU A 471 10.27 -9.23 5.32
C GLU A 471 9.48 -10.20 6.20
N LYS A 472 10.01 -10.53 7.38
CA LYS A 472 9.29 -11.36 8.35
C LYS A 472 8.01 -10.71 8.86
N ARG A 473 8.05 -9.40 9.16
CA ARG A 473 6.88 -8.63 9.58
C ARG A 473 5.80 -8.62 8.49
N ASP A 474 6.22 -8.53 7.24
CA ASP A 474 5.34 -8.35 6.08
C ASP A 474 4.98 -9.69 5.39
N GLY A 475 5.43 -10.83 5.95
CA GLY A 475 5.13 -12.17 5.42
C GLY A 475 5.82 -12.51 4.09
N LEU A 476 6.89 -11.80 3.74
CA LEU A 476 7.60 -11.95 2.47
C LEU A 476 8.67 -13.05 2.55
N SER A 477 8.98 -13.66 1.40
CA SER A 477 10.13 -14.56 1.27
C SER A 477 11.44 -13.79 1.51
N PRO A 478 12.43 -14.36 2.22
CA PRO A 478 13.69 -13.67 2.45
C PRO A 478 14.41 -13.33 1.16
N SER A 479 14.77 -12.05 0.94
CA SER A 479 15.56 -11.64 -0.22
C SER A 479 17.03 -12.09 -0.11
N ASN A 480 17.53 -12.28 1.11
CA ASN A 480 18.91 -12.63 1.44
C ASN A 480 19.96 -11.73 0.76
N PRO A 481 20.00 -10.41 1.07
CA PRO A 481 20.98 -9.50 0.48
C PRO A 481 22.42 -10.02 0.66
N GLN A 482 23.22 -10.00 -0.41
CA GLN A 482 24.58 -10.54 -0.42
C GLN A 482 25.63 -9.44 -0.57
N GLY A 483 26.72 -9.58 0.20
CA GLY A 483 27.84 -8.65 0.19
C GLY A 483 29.16 -9.39 0.00
N HIS A 484 29.98 -8.94 -0.93
CA HIS A 484 31.37 -9.34 -1.10
C HIS A 484 32.26 -8.13 -0.80
N PHE A 485 33.20 -8.29 0.14
CA PHE A 485 34.15 -7.25 0.52
C PHE A 485 35.57 -7.73 0.21
N GLY A 486 36.08 -7.38 -0.96
CA GLY A 486 37.47 -7.65 -1.34
C GLY A 486 38.44 -6.91 -0.42
N THR A 487 39.47 -7.61 0.06
CA THR A 487 40.39 -7.12 1.09
C THR A 487 41.09 -5.81 0.71
N GLU A 488 41.50 -5.66 -0.55
CA GLU A 488 42.23 -4.48 -1.03
C GLU A 488 41.31 -3.27 -1.15
N LEU A 489 40.13 -3.46 -1.76
CA LEU A 489 39.19 -2.34 -1.92
C LEU A 489 38.55 -1.93 -0.59
N ALA A 490 38.19 -2.89 0.27
CA ALA A 490 37.65 -2.60 1.59
C ALA A 490 38.63 -1.76 2.42
N ALA A 491 39.93 -2.07 2.39
CA ALA A 491 40.96 -1.28 3.05
C ALA A 491 41.06 0.15 2.50
N LYS A 492 41.03 0.33 1.17
CA LYS A 492 41.01 1.65 0.51
C LYS A 492 39.80 2.48 0.94
N LEU A 493 38.60 1.90 0.92
CA LEU A 493 37.35 2.57 1.30
C LEU A 493 37.33 2.93 2.78
N HIS A 494 37.79 2.03 3.65
CA HIS A 494 37.86 2.29 5.09
C HIS A 494 38.78 3.46 5.43
N GLY A 495 39.99 3.49 4.83
CA GLY A 495 40.92 4.62 4.99
C GLY A 495 40.30 5.95 4.56
N ARG A 496 39.51 5.93 3.49
CA ARG A 496 38.79 7.11 3.01
C ARG A 496 37.65 7.55 3.93
N GLN A 497 36.86 6.62 4.47
CA GLN A 497 35.81 6.92 5.45
C GLN A 497 36.37 7.58 6.71
N ILE A 498 37.52 7.09 7.21
CA ILE A 498 38.22 7.71 8.36
C ILE A 498 38.69 9.13 8.03
N ALA A 499 39.31 9.32 6.86
CA ALA A 499 39.79 10.64 6.44
C ALA A 499 38.64 11.65 6.33
N LYS A 500 37.51 11.22 5.77
CA LYS A 500 36.31 12.06 5.64
C LYS A 500 35.66 12.37 6.98
N PHE A 501 35.52 11.40 7.87
CA PHE A 501 34.97 11.61 9.21
C PHE A 501 35.83 12.58 10.03
N SER A 502 37.16 12.43 9.95
CA SER A 502 38.11 13.34 10.59
C SER A 502 37.98 14.78 10.06
N ALA A 503 37.71 14.97 8.77
CA ALA A 503 37.51 16.30 8.18
C ALA A 503 36.18 16.97 8.58
N LEU A 504 35.21 16.19 9.07
CA LEU A 504 33.90 16.67 9.52
C LEU A 504 33.81 16.89 11.03
N SER A 505 34.81 16.43 11.79
CA SER A 505 34.88 16.57 13.24
C SER A 505 35.73 17.80 13.60
N PRO A 506 35.17 18.82 14.28
CA PRO A 506 35.86 20.07 14.59
C PRO A 506 37.00 19.94 15.61
#